data_AF-A0AAW9KJM8-F1
#
_entry.id   AF-A0AAW9KJM8-F1
#
_cell.length_a   1.000
_cell.length_b   1.000
_cell.length_c   1.000
_cell.angle_alpha   90.00
_cell.angle_beta   90.00
_cell.angle_gamma   90.00
#
_symmetry.space_group_name_H-M   'P 1'
#
loop_
_entity.id
_entity.type
_entity.pdbx_description
1 polymer ?
#
loop_
_entity_poly.entity_id
_entity_poly.type
_entity_poly.pdbx_seq_one_letter_code
_entity_poly.pdbx_strand_id
1 'polypeptide(L)'
;FYTRINNELIVGGVEIFPDPEKEDTLKWRTIFYKGKNIQSLERFFVGPDGMKDLRLAQLLDGKIAVLTRPQGEKGGRGKIGFTIINSLNELTIEVVNESPLLNGLFIDEEWGGANEARPLDSSTLGILGHIACFDNDGNRHYYPMTFKLDINTLKVSEQKLIAIRKDFKPGEAKRPDLE
;
A
#
# COMPACT_ATOMS: atom_id res chain seq x y z
N PHE A 1 -8.70 -5.62 0.31
CA PHE A 1 -7.53 -6.43 0.72
C PHE A 1 -7.71 -6.82 2.19
N TYR A 2 -6.95 -7.78 2.71
CA TYR A 2 -7.11 -8.22 4.11
C TYR A 2 -5.78 -8.64 4.73
N THR A 3 -5.73 -8.66 6.07
CA THR A 3 -4.65 -9.25 6.85
C THR A 3 -5.20 -9.79 8.18
N ARG A 4 -4.37 -10.45 8.99
CA ARG A 4 -4.71 -10.83 10.37
C ARG A 4 -3.73 -10.18 11.34
N ILE A 5 -4.28 -9.56 12.39
CA ILE A 5 -3.52 -8.91 13.46
C ILE A 5 -4.15 -9.32 14.78
N ASN A 6 -3.38 -9.91 15.69
CA ASN A 6 -3.84 -10.39 17.00
C ASN A 6 -5.10 -11.28 16.91
N ASN A 7 -5.11 -12.20 15.93
CA ASN A 7 -6.24 -13.07 15.57
C ASN A 7 -7.51 -12.36 15.06
N GLU A 8 -7.53 -11.03 14.97
CA GLU A 8 -8.60 -10.28 14.31
C GLU A 8 -8.39 -10.27 12.80
N LEU A 9 -9.49 -10.39 12.05
CA LEU A 9 -9.53 -10.13 10.62
C LEU A 9 -9.55 -8.61 10.41
N ILE A 10 -8.58 -8.11 9.66
CA ILE A 10 -8.54 -6.72 9.23
C ILE A 10 -8.84 -6.68 7.74
N VAL A 11 -9.84 -5.89 7.35
CA VAL A 11 -10.23 -5.69 5.95
C VAL A 11 -10.06 -4.21 5.61
N GLY A 12 -9.35 -3.95 4.52
CA GLY A 12 -9.14 -2.60 4.01
C GLY A 12 -9.65 -2.43 2.58
N GLY A 13 -10.05 -1.20 2.27
CA GLY A 13 -10.54 -0.79 0.96
C GLY A 13 -10.34 0.71 0.75
N VAL A 14 -10.47 1.14 -0.51
CA VAL A 14 -10.49 2.56 -0.86
C VAL A 14 -11.95 3.01 -0.89
N GLU A 15 -12.30 3.94 0.00
CA GLU A 15 -13.58 4.63 0.01
C GLU A 15 -13.49 5.85 -0.93
N ILE A 16 -14.52 6.05 -1.74
CA ILE A 16 -14.69 7.24 -2.58
C ILE A 16 -15.86 8.04 -2.00
N PHE A 17 -15.70 9.35 -1.87
CA PHE A 17 -16.69 10.23 -1.25
C PHE A 17 -16.68 11.61 -1.92
N PRO A 18 -17.78 12.40 -1.85
CA PRO A 18 -17.82 13.76 -2.38
C PRO A 18 -16.74 14.65 -1.74
N ASP A 19 -16.05 15.45 -2.54
CA ASP A 19 -15.09 16.41 -2.04
C ASP A 19 -15.82 17.55 -1.30
N PRO A 20 -15.57 17.76 0.01
CA PRO A 20 -16.22 18.83 0.76
C PRO A 20 -15.76 20.24 0.33
N GLU A 21 -14.65 20.35 -0.41
CA GLU A 21 -14.07 21.63 -0.82
C GLU A 21 -14.38 21.97 -2.29
N LYS A 22 -14.86 21.00 -3.08
CA LYS A 22 -15.05 21.15 -4.52
C LYS A 22 -16.30 20.41 -4.98
N GLU A 23 -17.34 21.19 -5.30
CA GLU A 23 -18.59 20.69 -5.84
C GLU A 23 -18.38 19.80 -7.08
N ASP A 24 -19.19 18.75 -7.21
CA ASP A 24 -19.13 17.75 -8.30
C ASP A 24 -17.80 17.02 -8.48
N THR A 25 -16.95 16.98 -7.44
CA THR A 25 -15.72 16.17 -7.46
C THR A 25 -15.71 15.11 -6.36
N LEU A 26 -14.88 14.09 -6.53
CA LEU A 26 -14.74 12.98 -5.60
C LEU A 26 -13.32 12.96 -5.03
N LYS A 27 -13.21 12.72 -3.72
CA LYS A 27 -11.97 12.36 -3.03
C LYS A 27 -11.98 10.86 -2.71
N TRP A 28 -10.81 10.35 -2.36
CA TRP A 28 -10.63 8.96 -1.95
C TRP A 28 -9.76 8.86 -0.71
N ARG A 29 -9.92 7.79 0.05
CA ARG A 29 -9.10 7.47 1.23
C ARG A 29 -9.11 5.97 1.49
N THR A 30 -8.08 5.44 2.15
CA THR A 30 -8.12 4.05 2.63
C THR A 30 -8.87 3.97 3.95
N ILE A 31 -9.81 3.04 4.10
CA ILE A 31 -10.50 2.76 5.36
C ILE A 31 -10.21 1.32 5.81
N PHE A 32 -10.20 1.11 7.13
CA PHE A 32 -10.04 -0.22 7.71
C PHE A 32 -11.21 -0.61 8.61
N TYR A 33 -11.57 -1.88 8.47
CA TYR A 33 -12.50 -2.60 9.32
C TYR A 33 -11.76 -3.70 10.08
N LYS A 34 -12.20 -3.99 11.30
CA LYS A 34 -11.71 -5.12 12.10
C LYS A 34 -12.86 -5.93 12.68
N GLY A 35 -12.63 -7.22 12.89
CA GLY A 35 -13.60 -8.11 13.50
C GLY A 35 -13.09 -9.54 13.61
N LYS A 36 -13.84 -10.42 14.28
CA LYS A 36 -13.50 -11.85 14.36
C LYS A 36 -13.70 -12.57 13.02
N ASN A 37 -14.70 -12.14 12.25
CA ASN A 37 -15.06 -12.69 10.95
C ASN A 37 -15.68 -11.59 10.07
N ILE A 38 -16.05 -11.94 8.83
CA ILE A 38 -16.61 -11.00 7.85
C ILE A 38 -17.93 -10.38 8.34
N GLN A 39 -18.74 -11.13 9.09
CA GLN A 39 -20.04 -10.67 9.58
C GLN A 39 -19.92 -9.65 10.73
N SER A 40 -18.79 -9.61 11.41
CA SER A 40 -18.56 -8.78 12.59
C SER A 40 -17.58 -7.62 12.32
N LEU A 41 -17.43 -7.20 11.06
CA LEU A 41 -16.49 -6.15 10.68
C LEU A 41 -17.02 -4.77 11.06
N GLU A 42 -16.26 -4.04 11.87
CA GLU A 42 -16.54 -2.66 12.26
C GLU A 42 -15.41 -1.74 11.80
N ARG A 43 -15.76 -0.58 11.25
CA ARG A 43 -14.78 0.41 10.81
C ARG A 43 -14.06 0.97 12.04
N PHE A 44 -12.74 0.90 12.06
CA PHE A 44 -11.93 1.42 13.18
C PHE A 44 -10.92 2.48 12.76
N PHE A 45 -10.64 2.64 11.47
CA PHE A 45 -9.70 3.63 10.99
C PHE A 45 -10.12 4.22 9.64
N VAL A 46 -9.87 5.53 9.51
CA VAL A 46 -10.06 6.32 8.30
C VAL A 46 -8.72 6.98 7.99
N GLY A 47 -8.12 6.62 6.85
CA GLY A 47 -6.81 7.10 6.44
C GLY A 47 -6.85 8.52 5.85
N PRO A 48 -5.66 9.05 5.50
CA PRO A 48 -5.53 10.38 4.90
C PRO A 48 -6.26 10.49 3.56
N ASP A 49 -6.86 11.64 3.31
CA ASP A 49 -7.48 11.97 2.03
C ASP A 49 -6.42 11.99 0.92
N GLY A 50 -6.77 11.44 -0.24
CA GLY A 50 -5.85 11.27 -1.36
C GLY A 50 -4.90 10.07 -1.24
N MET A 51 -4.92 9.31 -0.13
CA MET A 51 -4.02 8.17 0.05
C MET A 51 -4.71 6.81 -0.13
N LYS A 52 -4.23 6.04 -1.11
CA LYS A 52 -4.51 4.60 -1.28
C LYS A 52 -3.26 3.77 -0.97
N ASP A 53 -3.35 2.45 -1.09
CA ASP A 53 -2.21 1.53 -0.92
C ASP A 53 -1.59 1.52 0.49
N LEU A 54 -2.36 1.91 1.52
CA LEU A 54 -2.02 1.70 2.93
C LEU A 54 -2.21 0.21 3.28
N ARG A 55 -1.18 -0.43 3.85
CA ARG A 55 -1.18 -1.86 4.25
C ARG A 55 -0.64 -2.05 5.65
N LEU A 56 -1.12 -3.11 6.30
CA LEU A 56 -0.71 -3.50 7.65
C LEU A 56 -0.23 -4.96 7.64
N ALA A 57 0.76 -5.28 8.46
CA ALA A 57 1.18 -6.65 8.73
C ALA A 57 1.61 -6.81 10.19
N GLN A 58 1.22 -7.91 10.83
CA GLN A 58 1.72 -8.27 12.14
C GLN A 58 3.15 -8.83 12.03
N LEU A 59 4.06 -8.29 12.84
CA LEU A 59 5.44 -8.75 12.98
C LEU A 59 5.51 -9.91 13.99
N LEU A 60 6.64 -10.64 14.00
CA LEU A 60 6.81 -11.81 14.85
C LEU A 60 6.80 -11.49 16.36
N ASP A 61 7.18 -10.26 16.72
CA ASP A 61 7.13 -9.76 18.10
C ASP A 61 5.75 -9.20 18.51
N GLY A 62 4.76 -9.28 17.61
CA GLY A 62 3.40 -8.82 17.84
C GLY A 62 3.15 -7.35 17.48
N LYS A 63 4.19 -6.57 17.17
CA LYS A 63 4.03 -5.20 16.65
C LYS A 63 3.45 -5.21 15.23
N ILE A 64 3.11 -4.03 14.72
CA ILE A 64 2.42 -3.89 13.45
C ILE A 64 3.26 -3.02 12.52
N ALA A 65 3.67 -3.60 11.40
CA ALA A 65 4.21 -2.85 10.28
C ALA A 65 3.10 -2.08 9.57
N VAL A 66 3.36 -0.79 9.30
CA VAL A 66 2.47 0.11 8.55
C VAL A 66 3.19 0.55 7.30
N LEU A 67 2.69 0.15 6.14
CA LEU A 67 3.19 0.52 4.82
C LEU A 67 2.28 1.59 4.23
N THR A 68 2.82 2.76 3.94
CA THR A 68 2.06 3.94 3.47
C THR A 68 2.40 4.25 2.02
N ARG A 69 1.58 5.08 1.37
CA ARG A 69 1.83 5.50 -0.02
C ARG A 69 1.43 6.95 -0.28
N PRO A 70 2.13 7.92 0.33
CA PRO A 70 1.88 9.33 0.05
C PRO A 70 2.10 9.67 -1.43
N GLN A 71 1.45 10.73 -1.87
CA GLN A 71 1.65 11.38 -3.17
C GLN A 71 1.90 12.88 -2.93
N GLY A 72 2.23 13.62 -3.99
CA GLY A 72 2.47 15.06 -3.90
C GLY A 72 3.85 15.39 -3.34
N GLU A 73 3.96 16.43 -2.53
CA GLU A 73 5.24 16.96 -2.03
C GLU A 73 6.13 15.87 -1.39
N LYS A 74 5.56 15.03 -0.53
CA LYS A 74 6.30 13.95 0.12
C LYS A 74 6.59 12.80 -0.84
N GLY A 75 5.54 12.25 -1.46
CA GLY A 75 5.63 10.95 -2.15
C GLY A 75 5.77 11.01 -3.67
N GLY A 76 5.85 12.19 -4.27
CA GLY A 76 5.85 12.38 -5.72
C GLY A 76 4.62 11.74 -6.37
N ARG A 77 4.86 10.87 -7.35
CA ARG A 77 3.80 10.11 -8.05
C ARG A 77 3.23 8.96 -7.20
N GLY A 78 3.95 8.57 -6.15
CA GLY A 78 3.55 7.54 -5.21
C GLY A 78 4.71 6.66 -4.78
N LYS A 79 5.39 7.05 -3.70
CA LYS A 79 6.48 6.27 -3.07
C LYS A 79 5.98 5.56 -1.81
N ILE A 80 6.61 4.46 -1.43
CA ILE A 80 6.24 3.67 -0.25
C ILE A 80 6.91 4.27 0.99
N GLY A 81 6.14 4.49 2.05
CA GLY A 81 6.64 4.78 3.39
C GLY A 81 6.47 3.59 4.33
N PHE A 82 7.20 3.60 5.44
CA PHE A 82 7.15 2.53 6.43
C PHE A 82 7.31 3.06 7.85
N THR A 83 6.53 2.50 8.77
CA THR A 83 6.76 2.65 10.22
C THR A 83 6.25 1.43 10.97
N ILE A 84 6.55 1.34 12.26
CA ILE A 84 6.08 0.29 13.17
C ILE A 84 5.31 0.93 14.32
N ILE A 85 4.15 0.36 14.63
CA ILE A 85 3.35 0.72 15.80
C ILE A 85 3.19 -0.50 16.72
N ASN A 86 2.95 -0.29 18.02
CA ASN A 86 2.83 -1.40 18.97
C ASN A 86 1.44 -2.03 18.95
N SER A 87 0.40 -1.29 18.56
CA SER A 87 -0.98 -1.78 18.53
C SER A 87 -1.85 -1.02 17.52
N LEU A 88 -3.01 -1.60 17.16
CA LEU A 88 -3.94 -0.95 16.22
C LEU A 88 -4.47 0.41 16.72
N ASN A 89 -4.46 0.66 18.03
CA ASN A 89 -4.90 1.92 18.61
C ASN A 89 -3.93 3.07 18.33
N GLU A 90 -2.68 2.75 17.98
CA GLU A 90 -1.65 3.74 17.59
C GLU A 90 -1.72 4.08 16.09
N LEU A 91 -2.60 3.43 15.32
CA LEU A 91 -2.77 3.75 13.90
C LEU A 91 -3.53 5.08 13.77
N THR A 92 -2.81 6.16 13.55
CA THR A 92 -3.35 7.51 13.36
C THR A 92 -2.97 8.09 12.00
N ILE A 93 -3.68 9.14 11.56
CA ILE A 93 -3.34 9.89 10.34
C ILE A 93 -1.92 10.46 10.43
N GLU A 94 -1.53 10.96 11.60
CA GLU A 94 -0.19 11.49 11.87
C GLU A 94 0.89 10.43 11.65
N VAL A 95 0.75 9.24 12.27
CA VAL A 95 1.67 8.11 12.05
C VAL A 95 1.80 7.75 10.57
N VAL A 96 0.69 7.71 9.83
CA VAL A 96 0.69 7.41 8.39
C VAL A 96 1.40 8.51 7.59
N ASN A 97 1.10 9.78 7.89
CA ASN A 97 1.67 10.91 7.17
C ASN A 97 3.15 11.13 7.48
N GLU A 98 3.60 10.84 8.69
CA GLU A 98 4.98 11.03 9.14
C GLU A 98 5.90 9.86 8.77
N SER A 99 5.34 8.68 8.48
CA SER A 99 6.10 7.48 8.10
C SER A 99 7.23 7.78 7.10
N PRO A 100 8.50 7.49 7.42
CA PRO A 100 9.63 7.78 6.53
C PRO A 100 9.48 7.01 5.21
N LEU A 101 9.96 7.62 4.12
CA LEU A 101 9.97 6.97 2.81
C LEU A 101 11.07 5.92 2.72
N LEU A 102 10.75 4.82 2.03
CA LEU A 102 11.74 3.85 1.62
C LEU A 102 12.51 4.40 0.41
N ASN A 103 13.84 4.41 0.52
CA ASN A 103 14.72 4.89 -0.54
C ASN A 103 15.14 3.76 -1.48
N GLY A 104 15.43 4.10 -2.74
CA GLY A 104 16.00 3.17 -3.72
C GLY A 104 15.02 2.16 -4.33
N LEU A 105 13.71 2.33 -4.14
CA LEU A 105 12.67 1.47 -4.74
C LEU A 105 12.16 1.96 -6.10
N PHE A 106 12.13 3.27 -6.29
CA PHE A 106 11.52 3.93 -7.44
C PHE A 106 12.43 5.07 -7.91
N ILE A 107 12.59 5.22 -9.22
CA ILE A 107 13.02 6.49 -9.81
C ILE A 107 11.86 7.49 -9.80
N ASP A 108 12.09 8.74 -10.19
CA ASP A 108 11.10 9.81 -10.04
C ASP A 108 9.90 9.68 -10.98
N GLU A 109 10.08 9.04 -12.13
CA GLU A 109 9.05 8.74 -13.11
C GLU A 109 8.14 7.57 -12.70
N GLU A 110 8.66 6.71 -11.82
CA GLU A 110 7.99 5.51 -11.33
C GLU A 110 7.12 5.79 -10.11
N TRP A 111 6.13 4.92 -9.90
CA TRP A 111 5.36 4.88 -8.68
C TRP A 111 5.00 3.45 -8.33
N GLY A 112 4.64 3.22 -7.07
CA GLY A 112 4.22 1.91 -6.63
C GLY A 112 3.57 1.90 -5.28
N GLY A 113 3.27 0.71 -4.80
CA GLY A 113 2.61 0.50 -3.52
C GLY A 113 2.70 -0.94 -3.08
N ALA A 114 2.62 -1.16 -1.77
CA ALA A 114 2.47 -2.50 -1.22
C ALA A 114 1.06 -3.03 -1.48
N ASN A 115 0.96 -4.30 -1.84
CA ASN A 115 -0.30 -5.01 -1.98
C ASN A 115 -0.52 -6.00 -0.83
N GLU A 116 0.55 -6.68 -0.41
CA GLU A 116 0.60 -7.65 0.69
C GLU A 116 1.98 -7.61 1.34
N ALA A 117 2.05 -7.83 2.66
CA ALA A 117 3.33 -7.90 3.38
C ALA A 117 3.31 -9.02 4.41
N ARG A 118 4.44 -9.73 4.55
CA ARG A 118 4.59 -10.88 5.43
C ARG A 118 5.94 -10.84 6.14
N PRO A 119 5.99 -11.04 7.47
CA PRO A 119 7.27 -11.23 8.14
C PRO A 119 7.91 -12.52 7.60
N LEU A 120 9.18 -12.43 7.20
CA LEU A 120 9.99 -13.58 6.81
C LEU A 120 10.84 -14.07 7.99
N ASP A 121 11.30 -13.12 8.80
CA ASP A 121 12.03 -13.33 10.05
C ASP A 121 11.81 -12.12 10.99
N SER A 122 12.60 -12.02 12.07
CA SER A 122 12.47 -10.97 13.09
C SER A 122 12.81 -9.56 12.59
N SER A 123 13.53 -9.43 11.48
CA SER A 123 14.00 -8.16 10.93
C SER A 123 13.56 -7.93 9.49
N THR A 124 13.07 -8.95 8.80
CA THR A 124 12.79 -8.87 7.36
C THR A 124 11.30 -8.98 7.09
N LEU A 125 10.76 -7.97 6.40
CA LEU A 125 9.42 -7.98 5.83
C LEU A 125 9.51 -8.28 4.33
N GLY A 126 8.89 -9.35 3.89
CA GLY A 126 8.69 -9.66 2.48
C GLY A 126 7.45 -8.94 1.97
N ILE A 127 7.60 -8.18 0.88
CA ILE A 127 6.53 -7.34 0.34
C ILE A 127 6.23 -7.78 -1.09
N LEU A 128 4.95 -8.04 -1.35
CA LEU A 128 4.38 -8.12 -2.69
C LEU A 128 3.69 -6.80 -2.96
N GLY A 129 4.07 -6.14 -4.04
CA GLY A 129 3.56 -4.84 -4.43
C GLY A 129 3.34 -4.73 -5.92
N HIS A 130 3.14 -3.50 -6.34
CA HIS A 130 3.15 -3.11 -7.74
C HIS A 130 4.12 -1.95 -7.93
N ILE A 131 4.76 -1.93 -9.09
CA ILE A 131 5.49 -0.80 -9.63
C ILE A 131 4.90 -0.44 -10.98
N ALA A 132 4.92 0.83 -11.31
CA ALA A 132 4.29 1.35 -12.50
C ALA A 132 5.05 2.55 -13.06
N CYS A 133 4.97 2.68 -14.37
CA CYS A 133 5.56 3.77 -15.14
C CYS A 133 4.64 4.14 -16.31
N PHE A 134 4.94 5.27 -16.95
CA PHE A 134 4.39 5.60 -18.26
C PHE A 134 5.41 5.21 -19.34
N ASP A 135 4.94 4.72 -20.49
CA ASP A 135 5.77 4.65 -21.69
C ASP A 135 5.79 5.98 -22.46
N ASN A 136 6.53 6.01 -23.57
CA ASN A 136 6.68 7.20 -24.41
C ASN A 136 5.37 7.64 -25.08
N ASP A 137 4.42 6.73 -25.27
CA ASP A 137 3.11 7.00 -25.87
C ASP A 137 2.07 7.41 -24.80
N GLY A 138 2.48 7.44 -23.52
CA GLY A 138 1.63 7.79 -22.39
C GLY A 138 0.76 6.64 -21.88
N ASN A 139 1.02 5.40 -22.29
CA ASN A 139 0.34 4.24 -21.73
C ASN A 139 0.89 3.93 -20.33
N ARG A 140 0.02 3.38 -19.48
CA ARG A 140 0.34 3.03 -18.10
C ARG A 140 0.68 1.55 -17.98
N HIS A 141 1.91 1.29 -17.56
CA HIS A 141 2.38 -0.06 -17.29
C HIS A 141 2.33 -0.34 -15.80
N TYR A 142 1.72 -1.47 -15.42
CA TYR A 142 1.70 -1.96 -14.04
C TYR A 142 2.31 -3.35 -13.98
N TYR A 143 3.33 -3.51 -13.13
CA TYR A 143 4.01 -4.78 -12.93
C TYR A 143 3.91 -5.20 -11.47
N PRO A 144 3.49 -6.44 -11.17
CA PRO A 144 3.68 -7.00 -9.85
C PRO A 144 5.18 -7.12 -9.57
N MET A 145 5.56 -6.67 -8.38
CA MET A 145 6.94 -6.76 -7.90
C MET A 145 6.99 -7.37 -6.50
N THR A 146 8.14 -7.94 -6.17
CA THR A 146 8.46 -8.34 -4.80
C THR A 146 9.78 -7.74 -4.37
N PHE A 147 9.92 -7.44 -3.08
CA PHE A 147 11.19 -7.03 -2.48
C PHE A 147 11.22 -7.41 -0.98
N LYS A 148 12.42 -7.36 -0.39
CA LYS A 148 12.63 -7.49 1.05
C LYS A 148 12.92 -6.13 1.66
N LEU A 149 12.33 -5.87 2.82
CA LEU A 149 12.60 -4.71 3.65
C LEU A 149 13.21 -5.15 4.98
N ASP A 150 14.40 -4.65 5.28
CA ASP A 150 14.94 -4.71 6.64
C ASP A 150 14.25 -3.62 7.48
N ILE A 151 13.47 -4.03 8.48
CA ILE A 151 12.60 -3.14 9.26
C ILE A 151 13.37 -2.27 10.26
N ASN A 152 14.64 -2.59 10.55
CA ASN A 152 15.47 -1.83 11.47
C ASN A 152 16.26 -0.73 10.74
N THR A 153 16.67 -1.00 9.49
CA THR A 153 17.50 -0.08 8.69
C THR A 153 16.75 0.60 7.56
N LEU A 154 15.51 0.18 7.28
CA LEU A 154 14.70 0.58 6.12
C LEU A 154 15.35 0.27 4.77
N LYS A 155 16.37 -0.60 4.74
CA LYS A 155 17.05 -0.98 3.51
C LYS A 155 16.20 -1.96 2.72
N VAL A 156 16.03 -1.66 1.45
CA VAL A 156 15.37 -2.54 0.48
C VAL A 156 16.40 -3.40 -0.25
N SER A 157 16.03 -4.65 -0.53
CA SER A 157 16.85 -5.60 -1.29
C SER A 157 15.99 -6.58 -2.09
N GLU A 158 16.62 -7.28 -3.04
CA GLU A 158 15.99 -8.32 -3.86
C GLU A 158 14.72 -7.87 -4.59
N GLN A 159 14.66 -6.59 -4.99
CA GLN A 159 13.58 -6.09 -5.82
C GLN A 159 13.57 -6.81 -7.16
N LYS A 160 12.42 -7.33 -7.54
CA LYS A 160 12.21 -8.00 -8.84
C LYS A 160 10.77 -7.83 -9.32
N LEU A 161 10.62 -7.69 -10.63
CA LEU A 161 9.34 -7.91 -11.29
C LEU A 161 9.07 -9.42 -11.32
N ILE A 162 7.83 -9.83 -11.08
CA ILE A 162 7.47 -11.25 -10.98
C ILE A 162 6.54 -11.74 -12.09
N ALA A 163 5.90 -10.82 -12.81
CA ALA A 163 5.10 -11.10 -13.99
C ALA A 163 4.88 -9.81 -14.79
N ILE A 164 4.42 -9.97 -16.02
CA ILE A 164 3.92 -8.89 -16.87
C ILE A 164 2.55 -9.29 -17.46
N ARG A 165 1.81 -8.33 -18.02
CA ARG A 165 0.44 -8.58 -18.50
C ARG A 165 0.33 -9.79 -19.44
N LYS A 166 1.32 -10.01 -20.32
CA LYS A 166 1.33 -11.11 -21.31
C LYS A 166 1.52 -12.50 -20.70
N ASP A 167 1.93 -12.61 -19.44
CA ASP A 167 2.08 -13.92 -18.76
C ASP A 167 0.73 -14.51 -18.34
N PHE A 168 -0.34 -13.70 -18.36
CA PHE A 168 -1.71 -14.09 -18.06
C PHE A 168 -2.51 -14.32 -19.34
N LYS A 169 -3.64 -15.03 -19.23
CA LYS A 169 -4.57 -15.22 -20.36
C LYS A 169 -4.96 -13.86 -20.99
N PRO A 170 -5.13 -13.79 -22.31
CA PRO A 170 -5.67 -12.61 -22.97
C PRO A 170 -7.04 -12.24 -22.39
N GLY A 171 -7.34 -10.95 -22.37
CA GLY A 171 -8.57 -10.39 -21.83
C GLY A 171 -8.57 -8.89 -21.99
N GLU A 172 -9.72 -8.31 -22.28
CA GLU A 172 -9.88 -6.90 -22.60
C GLU A 172 -9.43 -6.00 -21.43
N ALA A 173 -8.65 -4.97 -21.76
CA ALA A 173 -8.36 -3.91 -20.82
C ALA A 173 -9.56 -2.97 -20.71
N LYS A 174 -9.79 -2.39 -19.53
CA LYS A 174 -10.89 -1.43 -19.32
C LYS A 174 -10.72 -0.15 -20.15
N ARG A 175 -9.48 0.20 -20.48
CA ARG A 175 -9.10 1.33 -21.33
C ARG A 175 -7.89 0.94 -22.17
N PRO A 176 -7.68 1.57 -23.34
CA PRO A 176 -6.55 1.26 -24.22
C PRO A 176 -5.18 1.50 -23.58
N ASP A 177 -5.08 2.47 -22.67
CA ASP A 177 -3.81 2.85 -22.02
C ASP A 177 -3.38 1.89 -20.90
N LEU A 178 -4.06 0.75 -20.73
CA LEU A 178 -3.83 -0.25 -19.68
C LEU A 178 -3.51 -1.65 -20.24
N GLU A 179 -3.15 -1.74 -21.52
CA GLU A 179 -2.72 -3.01 -22.15
C GLU A 179 -1.33 -3.47 -21.74
#